data_AF-A0A1M6YFI4-F1
#
_entry.id   AF-A0A1M6YFI4-F1
#
_cell.length_a   1.000
_cell.length_b   1.000
_cell.length_c   1.000
_cell.angle_alpha   90.00
_cell.angle_beta   90.00
_cell.angle_gamma   90.00
#
_symmetry.space_group_name_H-M   'P 1'
#
loop_
_entity.id
_entity.type
_entity.pdbx_description
1 polymer ?
#
loop_
_entity_poly.entity_id
_entity_poly.type
_entity_poly.pdbx_seq_one_letter_code
_entity_poly.pdbx_strand_id
1 'polypeptide(L)'
;MKRILVFFIFSQIAFAQKTSVKTFLHFSGKIDKYPIEMTIEFSQGKDSVSGEYYYSKKGKGISISLKGILNSNEIRLTETTYVPSKEGNIPKKTGSFSLKLTSNYELNGIWQNDKKDKRFDASLSCIENLTAFNPKNYSYKLNSYKGKAENTTNEPADYYLIDRLDIYNSKEKTQTLSGFKNVLYGNNGEVELEDINFDGLLDIKIPIYFPERTKYDGSFLYFVYDKAKNQFIRNSKLEKLEYLSFDQKNKEFVRSEADGSGNESDRYYKWLNNNFYLIREVKSFEDSNKTFYTEYQIRNNKSVKIKEYQK
;
A
#
# COMPACT_ATOMS: atom_id res chain seq x y z
N MET A 1 63.72 -11.28 3.82
CA MET A 1 62.45 -11.46 4.58
C MET A 1 61.30 -10.99 3.69
N LYS A 2 60.52 -11.91 3.12
CA LYS A 2 59.34 -11.57 2.32
C LYS A 2 58.15 -11.37 3.27
N ARG A 3 57.63 -10.13 3.35
CA ARG A 3 56.40 -9.82 4.08
C ARG A 3 55.21 -10.32 3.28
N ILE A 4 54.50 -11.32 3.81
CA ILE A 4 53.22 -11.77 3.28
C ILE A 4 52.15 -10.84 3.87
N LEU A 5 51.51 -10.08 3.00
CA LEU A 5 50.37 -9.23 3.34
C LEU A 5 49.12 -10.13 3.37
N VAL A 6 48.61 -10.43 4.56
CA VAL A 6 47.35 -11.17 4.72
C VAL A 6 46.20 -10.17 4.56
N PHE A 7 45.53 -10.22 3.42
CA PHE A 7 44.25 -9.54 3.23
C PHE A 7 43.17 -10.28 4.04
N PHE A 8 42.74 -9.69 5.16
CA PHE A 8 41.49 -10.07 5.81
C PHE A 8 40.33 -9.57 4.96
N ILE A 9 39.80 -10.44 4.09
CA ILE A 9 38.51 -10.23 3.45
C ILE A 9 37.47 -10.46 4.54
N PHE A 10 36.99 -9.37 5.15
CA PHE A 10 35.75 -9.41 5.94
C PHE A 10 34.61 -9.74 4.97
N SER A 11 34.31 -11.02 4.82
CA SER A 11 33.04 -11.47 4.26
C SER A 11 31.96 -11.04 5.25
N GLN A 12 31.27 -9.94 4.92
CA GLN A 12 30.01 -9.62 5.58
C GLN A 12 29.09 -10.82 5.31
N ILE A 13 28.84 -11.61 6.35
CA ILE A 13 27.86 -12.69 6.32
C ILE A 13 26.50 -12.01 6.11
N ALA A 14 26.09 -11.94 4.86
CA ALA A 14 24.75 -11.53 4.49
C ALA A 14 23.80 -12.62 4.98
N PHE A 15 23.19 -12.40 6.14
CA PHE A 15 22.03 -13.17 6.54
C PHE A 15 20.94 -12.86 5.51
N ALA A 16 20.66 -13.82 4.62
CA ALA A 16 19.59 -13.71 3.66
C ALA A 16 18.25 -13.77 4.41
N GLN A 17 17.80 -12.63 4.93
CA GLN A 17 16.48 -12.49 5.50
C GLN A 17 15.47 -12.59 4.37
N LYS A 18 14.48 -13.50 4.53
CA LYS A 18 13.45 -13.73 3.52
C LYS A 18 12.60 -12.46 3.39
N THR A 19 12.57 -11.88 2.19
CA THR A 19 11.72 -10.72 1.89
C THR A 19 10.25 -11.08 2.03
N SER A 20 9.52 -10.31 2.83
CA SER A 20 8.06 -10.38 2.91
C SER A 20 7.47 -9.71 1.67
N VAL A 21 6.51 -10.36 1.02
CA VAL A 21 5.83 -9.80 -0.16
C VAL A 21 4.35 -9.72 0.14
N LYS A 22 3.80 -8.52 0.06
CA LYS A 22 2.37 -8.25 0.18
C LYS A 22 1.84 -7.81 -1.18
N THR A 23 0.63 -8.23 -1.51
CA THR A 23 -0.08 -7.81 -2.72
C THR A 23 -1.44 -7.30 -2.34
N PHE A 24 -1.73 -6.05 -2.68
CA PHE A 24 -3.02 -5.41 -2.51
C PHE A 24 -3.75 -5.52 -3.84
N LEU A 25 -4.83 -6.31 -3.85
CA LEU A 25 -5.73 -6.43 -5.01
C LEU A 25 -7.05 -5.74 -4.71
N HIS A 26 -7.57 -5.06 -5.71
CA HIS A 26 -8.81 -4.31 -5.61
C HIS A 26 -9.90 -4.98 -6.42
N PHE A 27 -11.09 -5.03 -5.84
CA PHE A 27 -12.25 -5.71 -6.40
C PHE A 27 -13.43 -4.77 -6.41
N SER A 28 -14.14 -4.74 -7.53
CA SER A 28 -15.40 -4.02 -7.69
C SER A 28 -16.53 -4.99 -7.94
N GLY A 29 -17.67 -4.78 -7.31
CA GLY A 29 -18.78 -5.72 -7.43
C GLY A 29 -19.97 -5.36 -6.57
N LYS A 30 -20.67 -6.38 -6.09
CA LYS A 30 -21.89 -6.21 -5.30
C LYS A 30 -22.11 -7.32 -4.29
N ILE A 31 -22.87 -6.98 -3.25
CA ILE A 31 -23.57 -7.92 -2.36
C ILE A 31 -25.06 -7.74 -2.65
N ASP A 32 -25.72 -8.76 -3.20
CA ASP A 32 -27.08 -8.66 -3.75
C ASP A 32 -27.20 -7.46 -4.72
N LYS A 33 -27.95 -6.42 -4.36
CA LYS A 33 -28.13 -5.18 -5.13
C LYS A 33 -27.22 -4.03 -4.72
N TYR A 34 -26.39 -4.22 -3.69
CA TYR A 34 -25.59 -3.17 -3.09
C TYR A 34 -24.18 -3.19 -3.67
N PRO A 35 -23.78 -2.17 -4.45
CA PRO A 35 -22.43 -2.12 -5.02
C PRO A 35 -21.40 -1.87 -3.91
N ILE A 36 -20.27 -2.57 -4.00
CA ILE A 36 -19.16 -2.48 -3.06
C ILE A 36 -17.82 -2.40 -3.80
N GLU A 37 -16.85 -1.75 -3.16
CA GLU A 37 -15.44 -1.89 -3.50
C GLU A 37 -14.74 -2.59 -2.33
N MET A 38 -13.78 -3.46 -2.63
CA MET A 38 -13.06 -4.25 -1.65
C MET A 38 -11.57 -4.27 -1.99
N THR A 39 -10.72 -4.06 -0.99
CA THR A 39 -9.27 -4.28 -1.09
C THR A 39 -8.92 -5.50 -0.24
N ILE A 40 -8.17 -6.45 -0.80
CA ILE A 40 -7.63 -7.60 -0.07
C ILE A 40 -6.11 -7.59 -0.17
N GLU A 41 -5.47 -7.70 0.98
CA GLU A 41 -4.04 -7.92 1.16
C GLU A 41 -3.74 -9.42 1.21
N PHE A 42 -2.89 -9.88 0.29
CA PHE A 42 -2.34 -11.22 0.27
C PHE A 42 -0.86 -11.19 0.66
N SER A 43 -0.49 -11.95 1.68
CA SER A 43 0.92 -12.14 2.06
C SER A 43 1.47 -13.42 1.43
N GLN A 44 2.56 -13.34 0.67
CA GLN A 44 3.15 -14.50 0.01
C GLN A 44 3.61 -15.55 1.04
N GLY A 45 3.15 -16.79 0.88
CA GLY A 45 3.48 -17.90 1.77
C GLY A 45 2.75 -17.89 3.11
N LYS A 46 1.68 -17.09 3.25
CA LYS A 46 0.76 -17.12 4.39
C LYS A 46 -0.66 -17.32 3.89
N ASP A 47 -1.45 -18.06 4.65
CA ASP A 47 -2.88 -18.24 4.36
C ASP A 47 -3.72 -17.07 4.91
N SER A 48 -3.18 -16.28 5.83
CA SER A 48 -3.87 -15.12 6.39
C SER A 48 -4.06 -14.04 5.34
N VAL A 49 -5.29 -13.53 5.25
CA VAL A 49 -5.64 -12.38 4.42
C VAL A 49 -6.31 -11.30 5.29
N SER A 50 -6.05 -10.06 4.95
CA SER A 50 -6.67 -8.87 5.54
C SER A 50 -7.26 -8.01 4.45
N GLY A 51 -8.11 -7.07 4.81
CA GLY A 51 -8.65 -6.15 3.84
C GLY A 51 -9.68 -5.23 4.43
N GLU A 52 -10.37 -4.53 3.53
CA GLU A 52 -11.52 -3.72 3.86
C GLU A 52 -12.46 -3.69 2.65
N TYR A 53 -13.72 -3.37 2.91
CA TYR A 53 -14.65 -3.03 1.84
C TYR A 53 -15.55 -1.88 2.26
N TYR A 54 -16.13 -1.20 1.28
CA TYR A 54 -17.11 -0.15 1.54
C TYR A 54 -18.23 -0.20 0.51
N TYR A 55 -19.42 0.25 0.94
CA TYR A 55 -20.53 0.41 0.02
C TYR A 55 -20.27 1.61 -0.89
N SER A 56 -20.34 1.37 -2.19
CA SER A 56 -19.91 2.32 -3.22
C SER A 56 -20.67 3.66 -3.15
N LYS A 57 -21.91 3.65 -2.63
CA LYS A 57 -22.75 4.85 -2.40
C LYS A 57 -22.39 5.65 -1.14
N LYS A 58 -21.76 5.02 -0.15
CA LYS A 58 -21.34 5.65 1.12
C LYS A 58 -19.91 6.20 1.06
N GLY A 59 -19.09 5.68 0.14
CA GLY A 59 -17.70 6.08 -0.04
C GLY A 59 -16.73 5.39 0.93
N LYS A 60 -15.43 5.59 0.69
CA LYS A 60 -14.33 4.91 1.40
C LYS A 60 -14.22 5.28 2.88
N GLY A 61 -14.68 6.47 3.28
CA GLY A 61 -14.63 6.94 4.68
C GLY A 61 -15.47 6.14 5.68
N ILE A 62 -16.25 5.16 5.21
CA ILE A 62 -17.02 4.22 6.04
C ILE A 62 -16.64 2.80 5.60
N SER A 63 -15.32 2.53 5.58
CA SER A 63 -14.82 1.19 5.29
C SER A 63 -15.10 0.24 6.45
N ILE A 64 -15.23 -1.03 6.10
CA ILE A 64 -15.51 -2.11 7.03
C ILE A 64 -14.35 -3.10 6.94
N SER A 65 -13.71 -3.37 8.07
CA SER A 65 -12.52 -4.20 8.13
C SER A 65 -12.84 -5.67 7.89
N LEU A 66 -11.93 -6.34 7.17
CA LEU A 66 -11.98 -7.76 6.84
C LEU A 66 -10.72 -8.45 7.35
N LYS A 67 -10.90 -9.61 7.97
CA LYS A 67 -9.80 -10.52 8.33
C LYS A 67 -10.21 -11.96 8.06
N GLY A 68 -9.28 -12.78 7.59
CA GLY A 68 -9.63 -14.12 7.20
C GLY A 68 -8.48 -14.98 6.73
N ILE A 69 -8.86 -16.03 6.00
CA ILE A 69 -7.94 -17.00 5.42
C ILE A 69 -8.28 -17.27 3.95
N LEU A 70 -7.25 -17.56 3.17
CA LEU A 70 -7.32 -18.14 1.83
C LEU A 70 -6.78 -19.57 1.88
N ASN A 71 -7.61 -20.55 1.54
CA ASN A 71 -7.20 -21.95 1.40
C ASN A 71 -7.81 -22.55 0.13
N SER A 72 -6.99 -23.14 -0.74
CA SER A 72 -7.46 -23.86 -1.93
C SER A 72 -8.44 -23.05 -2.80
N ASN A 73 -8.15 -21.74 -2.95
CA ASN A 73 -8.99 -20.75 -3.63
C ASN A 73 -10.32 -20.40 -2.95
N GLU A 74 -10.59 -20.88 -1.75
CA GLU A 74 -11.67 -20.39 -0.89
C GLU A 74 -11.15 -19.31 0.04
N ILE A 75 -11.79 -18.14 0.00
CA ILE A 75 -11.54 -17.02 0.91
C ILE A 75 -12.68 -16.95 1.92
N ARG A 76 -12.33 -17.00 3.21
CA ARG A 76 -13.28 -16.81 4.31
C ARG A 76 -12.91 -15.56 5.08
N LEU A 77 -13.74 -14.53 5.01
CA LEU A 77 -13.49 -13.24 5.67
C LEU A 77 -14.53 -12.99 6.77
N THR A 78 -14.08 -12.48 7.90
CA THR A 78 -14.92 -11.96 8.96
C THR A 78 -15.00 -10.45 8.85
N GLU A 79 -16.22 -9.93 8.85
CA GLU A 79 -16.51 -8.50 8.84
C GLU A 79 -16.50 -7.96 10.26
N THR A 80 -15.71 -6.91 10.50
CA THR A 80 -15.61 -6.24 11.80
C THR A 80 -15.84 -4.75 11.64
N THR A 81 -16.76 -4.23 12.45
CA THR A 81 -16.98 -2.79 12.65
C THR A 81 -16.59 -2.41 14.06
N TYR A 82 -16.39 -1.13 14.32
CA TYR A 82 -16.04 -0.64 15.65
C TYR A 82 -17.21 0.15 16.22
N VAL A 83 -17.65 -0.22 17.43
CA VAL A 83 -18.74 0.47 18.13
C VAL A 83 -18.15 1.28 19.28
N PRO A 84 -18.44 2.59 19.37
CA PRO A 84 -18.03 3.41 20.51
C PRO A 84 -18.60 2.86 21.82
N SER A 85 -17.75 2.74 22.82
CA SER A 85 -18.12 2.36 24.19
C SER A 85 -17.36 3.22 25.20
N LYS A 86 -17.71 3.11 26.49
CA LYS A 86 -17.00 3.82 27.57
C LYS A 86 -15.51 3.44 27.68
N GLU A 87 -15.15 2.24 27.24
CA GLU A 87 -13.78 1.69 27.29
C GLU A 87 -13.02 1.92 25.96
N GLY A 88 -13.61 2.69 25.05
CA GLY A 88 -13.10 2.91 23.70
C GLY A 88 -13.87 2.14 22.64
N ASN A 89 -13.29 2.06 21.45
CA ASN A 89 -13.92 1.41 20.30
C ASN A 89 -13.79 -0.11 20.39
N ILE A 90 -14.91 -0.81 20.61
CA ILE A 90 -14.95 -2.27 20.73
C ILE A 90 -15.18 -2.88 19.33
N PRO A 91 -14.34 -3.84 18.90
CA PRO A 91 -14.56 -4.55 17.65
C PRO A 91 -15.80 -5.43 17.77
N LYS A 92 -16.71 -5.31 16.80
CA LYS A 92 -17.94 -6.09 16.70
C LYS A 92 -18.01 -6.77 15.34
N LYS A 93 -18.15 -8.09 15.37
CA LYS A 93 -18.44 -8.88 14.18
C LYS A 93 -19.85 -8.59 13.69
N THR A 94 -20.00 -8.27 12.40
CA THR A 94 -21.28 -7.92 11.79
C THR A 94 -21.70 -8.87 10.69
N GLY A 95 -20.75 -9.57 10.08
CA GLY A 95 -20.99 -10.52 9.00
C GLY A 95 -19.76 -11.35 8.65
N SER A 96 -19.87 -12.11 7.58
CA SER A 96 -18.77 -12.90 7.02
C SER A 96 -18.99 -13.19 5.54
N PHE A 97 -17.91 -13.25 4.79
CA PHE A 97 -17.87 -13.71 3.41
C PHE A 97 -17.33 -15.13 3.32
N SER A 98 -17.95 -15.93 2.45
CA SER A 98 -17.41 -17.19 1.94
C SER A 98 -17.36 -17.09 0.43
N LEU A 99 -16.16 -16.85 -0.12
CA LEU A 99 -15.93 -16.53 -1.53
C LEU A 99 -15.01 -17.55 -2.17
N LYS A 100 -15.21 -17.82 -3.46
CA LYS A 100 -14.30 -18.59 -4.29
C LYS A 100 -13.55 -17.62 -5.21
N LEU A 101 -12.22 -17.67 -5.16
CA LEU A 101 -11.32 -16.98 -6.07
C LEU A 101 -11.16 -17.80 -7.36
N THR A 102 -11.61 -17.26 -8.49
CA THR A 102 -11.50 -17.95 -9.79
C THR A 102 -10.11 -17.77 -10.40
N SER A 103 -9.81 -18.51 -11.47
CA SER A 103 -8.58 -18.31 -12.25
C SER A 103 -8.48 -16.92 -12.89
N ASN A 104 -9.62 -16.27 -13.12
CA ASN A 104 -9.72 -14.90 -13.64
C ASN A 104 -9.69 -13.86 -12.51
N TYR A 105 -9.36 -14.28 -11.28
CA TYR A 105 -9.37 -13.42 -10.10
C TYR A 105 -10.72 -12.75 -9.82
N GLU A 106 -11.82 -13.46 -10.08
CA GLU A 106 -13.14 -13.06 -9.61
C GLU A 106 -13.40 -13.67 -8.24
N LEU A 107 -14.17 -12.98 -7.41
CA LEU A 107 -14.65 -13.45 -6.13
C LEU A 107 -16.16 -13.68 -6.21
N ASN A 108 -16.57 -14.94 -6.13
CA ASN A 108 -17.98 -15.32 -6.17
C ASN A 108 -18.35 -16.15 -4.95
N GLY A 109 -19.47 -15.84 -4.30
CA GLY A 109 -19.92 -16.60 -3.14
C GLY A 109 -21.02 -15.90 -2.36
N ILE A 110 -20.96 -15.98 -1.04
CA ILE A 110 -22.05 -15.53 -0.16
C ILE A 110 -21.49 -14.60 0.91
N TRP A 111 -22.18 -13.50 1.14
CA TRP A 111 -22.14 -12.76 2.39
C TRP A 111 -23.27 -13.23 3.31
N GLN A 112 -22.98 -13.42 4.59
CA GLN A 112 -24.00 -13.65 5.62
C GLN A 112 -23.79 -12.70 6.80
N ASN A 113 -24.88 -12.27 7.42
CA ASN A 113 -24.79 -11.51 8.66
C ASN A 113 -24.40 -12.41 9.85
N ASP A 114 -23.95 -11.81 10.95
CA ASP A 114 -23.46 -12.58 12.11
C ASP A 114 -24.52 -13.50 12.74
N LYS A 115 -25.78 -13.07 12.74
CA LYS A 115 -26.95 -13.86 13.19
C LYS A 115 -27.33 -15.01 12.25
N LYS A 116 -26.78 -15.04 11.03
CA LYS A 116 -27.02 -16.04 9.97
C LYS A 116 -28.48 -16.13 9.46
N ASP A 117 -29.33 -15.16 9.78
CA ASP A 117 -30.72 -15.06 9.27
C ASP A 117 -30.79 -14.32 7.92
N LYS A 118 -29.71 -13.64 7.50
CA LYS A 118 -29.60 -13.00 6.19
C LYS A 118 -28.41 -13.53 5.41
N ARG A 119 -28.65 -13.86 4.14
CA ARG A 119 -27.66 -14.37 3.19
C ARG A 119 -27.87 -13.71 1.84
N PHE A 120 -26.79 -13.25 1.24
CA PHE A 120 -26.80 -12.55 -0.03
C PHE A 120 -25.66 -13.05 -0.90
N ASP A 121 -25.91 -13.18 -2.20
CA ASP A 121 -24.86 -13.50 -3.15
C ASP A 121 -23.89 -12.32 -3.25
N ALA A 122 -22.60 -12.62 -3.32
CA ALA A 122 -21.53 -11.67 -3.49
C ALA A 122 -20.75 -12.04 -4.76
N SER A 123 -20.56 -11.06 -5.63
CA SER A 123 -19.81 -11.22 -6.88
C SER A 123 -18.98 -9.97 -7.13
N LEU A 124 -17.67 -10.14 -7.26
CA LEU A 124 -16.71 -9.08 -7.50
C LEU A 124 -15.67 -9.50 -8.54
N SER A 125 -15.20 -8.54 -9.32
CA SER A 125 -14.12 -8.70 -10.30
C SER A 125 -12.90 -7.91 -9.85
N CYS A 126 -11.72 -8.51 -9.96
CA CYS A 126 -10.45 -7.82 -9.75
C CYS A 126 -10.30 -6.69 -10.78
N ILE A 127 -9.84 -5.53 -10.32
CA ILE A 127 -9.63 -4.32 -11.15
C ILE A 127 -8.28 -4.43 -11.87
N GLU A 128 -7.28 -5.03 -11.23
CA GLU A 128 -5.95 -5.24 -11.81
C GLU A 128 -5.97 -6.27 -12.94
N ASN A 129 -5.21 -6.00 -13.99
CA ASN A 129 -4.99 -6.87 -15.13
C ASN A 129 -3.90 -7.92 -14.82
N LEU A 130 -4.30 -8.93 -14.05
CA LEU A 130 -3.41 -10.01 -13.64
C LEU A 130 -3.04 -10.99 -14.76
N THR A 131 -3.65 -10.84 -15.95
CA THR A 131 -3.22 -11.58 -17.16
C THR A 131 -1.96 -10.98 -17.76
N ALA A 132 -1.80 -9.66 -17.68
CA ALA A 132 -0.61 -8.95 -18.14
C ALA A 132 0.54 -9.03 -17.12
N PHE A 133 0.22 -9.02 -15.82
CA PHE A 133 1.21 -9.14 -14.75
C PHE A 133 0.64 -9.95 -13.57
N ASN A 134 1.10 -11.18 -13.39
CA ASN A 134 0.66 -12.02 -12.27
C ASN A 134 1.73 -12.07 -11.17
N PRO A 135 1.47 -11.54 -9.96
CA PRO A 135 2.45 -11.48 -8.88
C PRO A 135 2.93 -12.86 -8.41
N LYS A 136 2.16 -13.93 -8.65
CA LYS A 136 2.54 -15.31 -8.30
C LYS A 136 3.74 -15.83 -9.12
N ASN A 137 3.99 -15.26 -10.30
CA ASN A 137 5.11 -15.66 -11.15
C ASN A 137 6.42 -14.99 -10.74
N TYR A 138 6.36 -13.99 -9.85
CA TYR A 138 7.51 -13.20 -9.46
C TYR A 138 7.96 -13.52 -8.04
N SER A 139 9.25 -13.37 -7.79
CA SER A 139 9.82 -13.35 -6.44
C SER A 139 10.80 -12.19 -6.30
N TYR A 140 10.95 -11.75 -5.05
CA TYR A 140 11.60 -10.51 -4.70
C TYR A 140 12.66 -10.79 -3.66
N LYS A 141 13.88 -10.29 -3.88
CA LYS A 141 14.98 -10.40 -2.93
C LYS A 141 15.53 -9.02 -2.62
N LEU A 142 15.11 -8.48 -1.48
CA LEU A 142 15.61 -7.23 -0.95
C LEU A 142 16.96 -7.48 -0.27
N ASN A 143 18.00 -6.76 -0.69
CA ASN A 143 19.31 -6.81 -0.07
C ASN A 143 19.30 -5.96 1.20
N SER A 144 19.30 -6.62 2.36
CA SER A 144 19.35 -5.98 3.67
C SER A 144 20.67 -6.27 4.39
N TYR A 145 21.27 -5.27 5.02
CA TYR A 145 22.52 -5.42 5.79
C TYR A 145 22.52 -4.50 7.02
N LYS A 146 23.34 -4.84 8.02
CA LYS A 146 23.55 -3.96 9.18
C LYS A 146 24.47 -2.80 8.80
N GLY A 147 24.12 -1.59 9.19
CA GLY A 147 24.99 -0.42 9.04
C GLY A 147 24.56 0.73 9.94
N LYS A 148 25.22 1.88 9.78
CA LYS A 148 24.97 3.07 10.58
C LYS A 148 24.05 4.06 9.85
N ALA A 149 23.13 4.66 10.58
CA ALA A 149 22.37 5.85 10.18
C ALA A 149 22.21 6.78 11.40
N GLU A 150 21.98 8.06 11.16
CA GLU A 150 21.74 9.05 12.22
C GLU A 150 20.38 8.78 12.88
N ASN A 151 20.34 8.87 14.20
CA ASN A 151 19.11 8.82 14.99
C ASN A 151 18.58 10.24 15.27
N THR A 152 17.54 10.37 16.08
CA THR A 152 16.96 11.66 16.49
C THR A 152 17.90 12.57 17.29
N THR A 153 19.01 12.05 17.82
CA THR A 153 20.08 12.85 18.46
C THR A 153 21.22 13.21 17.50
N ASN A 154 21.08 12.91 16.20
CA ASN A 154 22.11 13.01 15.17
C ASN A 154 23.35 12.14 15.44
N GLU A 155 23.19 11.10 16.26
CA GLU A 155 24.27 10.15 16.56
C GLU A 155 24.16 8.90 15.68
N PRO A 156 25.27 8.33 15.20
CA PRO A 156 25.23 7.09 14.43
C PRO A 156 24.78 5.89 15.28
N ALA A 157 23.63 5.30 14.93
CA ALA A 157 23.12 4.08 15.55
C ALA A 157 23.05 2.92 14.55
N ASP A 158 22.98 1.69 15.06
CA ASP A 158 22.89 0.48 14.24
C ASP A 158 21.47 0.26 13.74
N TYR A 159 21.33 0.13 12.42
CA TYR A 159 20.08 -0.15 11.74
C TYR A 159 20.27 -1.24 10.69
N TYR A 160 19.15 -1.78 10.20
CA TYR A 160 19.13 -2.54 8.95
C TYR A 160 18.88 -1.57 7.80
N LEU A 161 19.77 -1.59 6.82
CA LEU A 161 19.68 -0.80 5.61
C LEU A 161 19.39 -1.68 4.40
N ILE A 162 18.79 -1.07 3.39
CA ILE A 162 18.54 -1.65 2.08
C ILE A 162 19.13 -0.78 0.99
N ASP A 163 19.65 -1.41 -0.06
CA ASP A 163 20.24 -0.68 -1.20
C ASP A 163 19.91 -1.26 -2.59
N ARG A 164 19.28 -2.45 -2.60
CA ARG A 164 18.98 -3.18 -3.82
C ARG A 164 17.78 -4.08 -3.64
N LEU A 165 16.95 -4.17 -4.68
CA LEU A 165 15.91 -5.17 -4.84
C LEU A 165 16.15 -5.95 -6.14
N ASP A 166 16.39 -7.25 -6.03
CA ASP A 166 16.47 -8.15 -7.18
C ASP A 166 15.08 -8.77 -7.43
N ILE A 167 14.62 -8.70 -8.67
CA ILE A 167 13.31 -9.21 -9.11
C ILE A 167 13.57 -10.41 -10.02
N TYR A 168 12.84 -11.49 -9.75
CA TYR A 168 12.93 -12.73 -10.49
C TYR A 168 11.57 -13.08 -11.06
N ASN A 169 11.54 -13.54 -12.31
CA ASN A 169 10.40 -14.29 -12.83
C ASN A 169 10.77 -15.77 -12.76
N SER A 170 10.03 -16.53 -11.96
CA SER A 170 10.38 -17.90 -11.58
C SER A 170 11.77 -18.00 -10.93
N LYS A 171 12.83 -18.24 -11.72
CA LYS A 171 14.22 -18.35 -11.25
C LYS A 171 15.19 -17.42 -11.98
N GLU A 172 14.74 -16.80 -13.07
CA GLU A 172 15.57 -15.88 -13.84
C GLU A 172 15.44 -14.48 -13.26
N LYS A 173 16.59 -13.85 -12.99
CA LYS A 173 16.60 -12.46 -12.54
C LYS A 173 16.26 -11.55 -13.71
N THR A 174 15.09 -10.93 -13.68
CA THR A 174 14.60 -10.06 -14.76
C THR A 174 15.00 -8.61 -14.56
N GLN A 175 15.18 -8.17 -13.32
CA GLN A 175 15.56 -6.79 -13.03
C GLN A 175 16.29 -6.66 -11.69
N THR A 176 17.17 -5.67 -11.60
CA THR A 176 17.76 -5.19 -10.35
C THR A 176 17.40 -3.72 -10.19
N LEU A 177 16.74 -3.36 -9.10
CA LEU A 177 16.48 -1.98 -8.69
C LEU A 177 17.52 -1.56 -7.65
N SER A 178 18.17 -0.43 -7.84
CA SER A 178 19.24 0.08 -6.98
C SER A 178 19.28 1.62 -6.98
N GLY A 179 20.33 2.21 -6.41
CA GLY A 179 20.49 3.67 -6.30
C GLY A 179 19.75 4.27 -5.12
N PHE A 180 19.41 3.44 -4.13
CA PHE A 180 18.88 3.86 -2.83
C PHE A 180 19.75 3.30 -1.72
N LYS A 181 19.64 3.88 -0.53
CA LYS A 181 20.26 3.41 0.70
C LYS A 181 19.41 3.91 1.85
N ASN A 182 18.47 3.10 2.31
CA ASN A 182 17.45 3.52 3.26
C ASN A 182 17.37 2.56 4.44
N VAL A 183 16.89 3.06 5.57
CA VAL A 183 16.71 2.27 6.78
C VAL A 183 15.37 1.54 6.71
N LEU A 184 15.33 0.31 7.23
CA LEU A 184 14.11 -0.44 7.48
C LEU A 184 13.61 -0.19 8.91
N TYR A 185 12.28 -0.23 9.07
CA TYR A 185 11.70 -0.33 10.40
C TYR A 185 11.91 -1.75 10.93
N GLY A 186 12.80 -1.92 11.92
CA GLY A 186 13.21 -3.22 12.42
C GLY A 186 14.19 -3.94 11.48
N ASN A 187 14.01 -5.24 11.29
CA ASN A 187 14.90 -6.06 10.46
C ASN A 187 14.21 -6.72 9.25
N ASN A 188 12.87 -6.71 9.16
CA ASN A 188 12.16 -7.41 8.11
C ASN A 188 12.06 -6.56 6.84
N GLY A 189 12.73 -6.99 5.77
CA GLY A 189 12.54 -6.40 4.44
C GLY A 189 11.17 -6.77 3.87
N GLU A 190 10.43 -5.76 3.40
CA GLU A 190 9.10 -5.92 2.82
C GLU A 190 9.01 -5.29 1.43
N VAL A 191 8.24 -5.92 0.55
CA VAL A 191 7.85 -5.41 -0.76
C VAL A 191 6.33 -5.45 -0.83
N GLU A 192 5.71 -4.32 -1.12
CA GLU A 192 4.27 -4.22 -1.37
C GLU A 192 4.02 -4.07 -2.87
N LEU A 193 3.04 -4.80 -3.38
CA LEU A 193 2.56 -4.71 -4.75
C LEU A 193 1.17 -4.09 -4.75
N GLU A 194 1.00 -2.99 -5.45
CA GLU A 194 -0.26 -2.24 -5.57
C GLU A 194 -0.24 -1.44 -6.87
N ASP A 195 -1.37 -1.31 -7.57
CA ASP A 195 -1.49 -0.40 -8.72
C ASP A 195 -1.48 1.06 -8.23
N ILE A 196 -0.35 1.78 -8.37
CA ILE A 196 -0.21 3.14 -7.83
C ILE A 196 -0.51 4.22 -8.87
N ASN A 197 -0.57 3.86 -10.15
CA ASN A 197 -0.79 4.79 -11.26
C ASN A 197 -2.18 4.62 -11.95
N PHE A 198 -2.97 3.66 -11.49
CA PHE A 198 -4.34 3.31 -11.92
C PHE A 198 -4.45 2.78 -13.36
N ASP A 199 -3.37 2.15 -13.86
CA ASP A 199 -3.30 1.54 -15.20
C ASP A 199 -3.69 0.06 -15.23
N GLY A 200 -4.00 -0.52 -14.07
CA GLY A 200 -4.37 -1.92 -13.87
C GLY A 200 -3.17 -2.84 -13.68
N LEU A 201 -1.93 -2.37 -13.68
CA LEU A 201 -0.74 -3.18 -13.44
C LEU A 201 -0.22 -2.93 -12.03
N LEU A 202 0.31 -3.97 -11.40
CA LEU A 202 0.89 -3.84 -10.06
C LEU A 202 2.24 -3.14 -10.15
N ASP A 203 2.41 -2.13 -9.30
CA ASP A 203 3.66 -1.41 -9.07
C ASP A 203 4.31 -1.89 -7.77
N ILE A 204 5.55 -1.46 -7.50
CA ILE A 204 6.28 -1.82 -6.29
C ILE A 204 6.37 -0.63 -5.34
N LYS A 205 6.06 -0.88 -4.07
CA LYS A 205 6.43 -0.02 -2.94
C LYS A 205 7.36 -0.77 -1.99
N ILE A 206 8.34 -0.07 -1.43
CA ILE A 206 9.23 -0.63 -0.39
C ILE A 206 9.12 0.27 0.84
N PRO A 207 8.57 -0.21 1.97
CA PRO A 207 8.53 0.58 3.20
C PRO A 207 9.93 0.95 3.67
N ILE A 208 10.12 2.21 4.06
CA ILE A 208 11.37 2.74 4.61
C ILE A 208 11.10 3.55 5.88
N TYR A 209 12.15 3.71 6.68
CA TYR A 209 12.15 4.40 7.95
C TYR A 209 13.18 5.54 7.97
N PHE A 210 12.86 6.60 8.70
CA PHE A 210 13.66 7.80 8.91
C PHE A 210 13.98 7.94 10.41
N PRO A 211 15.04 7.26 10.89
CA PRO A 211 15.41 7.23 12.31
C PRO A 211 15.74 8.59 12.91
N GLU A 212 16.06 9.58 12.08
CA GLU A 212 16.39 10.94 12.48
C GLU A 212 15.15 11.78 12.83
N ARG A 213 13.94 11.26 12.59
CA ARG A 213 12.67 12.00 12.76
C ARG A 213 11.84 11.43 13.90
N THR A 214 11.15 12.32 14.62
CA THR A 214 10.17 11.95 15.66
C THR A 214 8.73 11.96 15.15
N LYS A 215 8.48 12.55 13.98
CA LYS A 215 7.20 12.59 13.27
C LYS A 215 7.46 12.34 11.79
N TYR A 216 6.52 11.66 11.12
CA TYR A 216 6.69 11.25 9.72
C TYR A 216 8.01 10.49 9.51
N ASP A 217 8.24 9.53 10.40
CA ASP A 217 9.42 8.69 10.47
C ASP A 217 9.36 7.50 9.51
N GLY A 218 8.32 7.40 8.67
CA GLY A 218 8.14 6.35 7.69
C GLY A 218 7.72 6.87 6.32
N SER A 219 8.07 6.14 5.27
CA SER A 219 7.73 6.45 3.88
C SER A 219 7.85 5.19 3.00
N PHE A 220 7.74 5.35 1.69
CA PHE A 220 8.01 4.29 0.72
C PHE A 220 8.97 4.76 -0.38
N LEU A 221 9.77 3.82 -0.89
CA LEU A 221 10.30 3.91 -2.25
C LEU A 221 9.22 3.44 -3.22
N TYR A 222 9.04 4.15 -4.34
CA TYR A 222 8.01 3.85 -5.33
C TYR A 222 8.62 3.49 -6.67
N PHE A 223 8.17 2.39 -7.28
CA PHE A 223 8.60 1.98 -8.61
C PHE A 223 7.40 1.61 -9.46
N VAL A 224 7.17 2.39 -10.52
CA VAL A 224 6.05 2.21 -11.45
C VAL A 224 6.46 1.28 -12.58
N TYR A 225 5.63 0.31 -12.92
CA TYR A 225 5.88 -0.60 -14.02
C TYR A 225 5.67 0.09 -15.38
N ASP A 226 6.74 0.19 -16.16
CA ASP A 226 6.71 0.71 -17.53
C ASP A 226 6.46 -0.45 -18.50
N LYS A 227 5.22 -0.59 -18.97
CA LYS A 227 4.81 -1.66 -19.89
C LYS A 227 5.61 -1.67 -21.21
N ALA A 228 6.02 -0.50 -21.72
CA ALA A 228 6.77 -0.43 -22.97
C ALA A 228 8.19 -0.97 -22.80
N LYS A 229 8.79 -0.78 -21.62
CA LYS A 229 10.13 -1.29 -21.28
C LYS A 229 10.12 -2.65 -20.58
N ASN A 230 8.95 -3.13 -20.16
CA ASN A 230 8.79 -4.33 -19.34
C ASN A 230 9.65 -4.28 -18.07
N GLN A 231 9.69 -3.12 -17.40
CA GLN A 231 10.58 -2.86 -16.27
C GLN A 231 9.94 -1.89 -15.27
N PHE A 232 10.27 -2.06 -13.98
CA PHE A 232 9.92 -1.12 -12.94
C PHE A 232 10.87 0.10 -12.96
N ILE A 233 10.29 1.30 -12.91
CA ILE A 233 11.01 2.58 -12.96
C ILE A 233 10.77 3.33 -11.67
N ARG A 234 11.86 3.72 -10.99
CA ARG A 234 11.79 4.48 -9.74
C ARG A 234 11.10 5.82 -9.95
N ASN A 235 10.14 6.15 -9.09
CA ASN A 235 9.38 7.39 -9.15
C ASN A 235 9.71 8.30 -7.97
N SER A 236 10.81 9.05 -8.13
CA SER A 236 11.27 10.00 -7.10
C SER A 236 10.31 11.17 -6.86
N LYS A 237 9.35 11.42 -7.76
CA LYS A 237 8.32 12.44 -7.53
C LYS A 237 7.30 11.97 -6.49
N LEU A 238 6.90 10.70 -6.53
CA LEU A 238 6.05 10.11 -5.49
C LEU A 238 6.78 10.02 -4.15
N GLU A 239 8.07 9.65 -4.15
CA GLU A 239 8.88 9.57 -2.91
C GLU A 239 8.93 10.91 -2.15
N LYS A 240 8.90 12.05 -2.86
CA LYS A 240 8.81 13.39 -2.24
C LYS A 240 7.48 13.67 -1.53
N LEU A 241 6.44 12.92 -1.85
CA LEU A 241 5.16 12.98 -1.16
C LEU A 241 5.07 11.98 0.01
N GLU A 242 6.12 11.19 0.19
CA GLU A 242 6.28 10.24 1.28
C GLU A 242 5.14 9.20 1.37
N TYR A 243 4.38 9.17 2.46
CA TYR A 243 3.32 8.19 2.68
C TYR A 243 2.05 8.54 1.89
N LEU A 244 1.66 7.64 0.96
CA LEU A 244 0.50 7.82 0.09
C LEU A 244 -0.52 6.70 0.28
N SER A 245 -1.81 7.06 0.21
CA SER A 245 -2.93 6.11 0.15
C SER A 245 -3.64 6.20 -1.20
N PHE A 246 -3.91 5.05 -1.82
CA PHE A 246 -4.49 4.97 -3.17
C PHE A 246 -5.98 4.64 -3.12
N ASP A 247 -6.77 5.31 -3.96
CA ASP A 247 -8.19 5.09 -4.17
C ASP A 247 -8.42 4.66 -5.63
N GLN A 248 -8.43 3.34 -5.84
CA GLN A 248 -8.59 2.75 -7.17
C GLN A 248 -9.89 3.13 -7.85
N LYS A 249 -10.98 3.30 -7.08
CA LYS A 249 -12.28 3.61 -7.64
C LYS A 249 -12.29 5.00 -8.26
N ASN A 250 -11.77 5.98 -7.52
CA ASN A 250 -11.74 7.38 -7.98
C ASN A 250 -10.52 7.66 -8.88
N LYS A 251 -9.55 6.75 -8.92
CA LYS A 251 -8.24 6.92 -9.58
C LYS A 251 -7.52 8.14 -9.06
N GLU A 252 -7.51 8.24 -7.74
CA GLU A 252 -6.92 9.33 -6.96
C GLU A 252 -6.02 8.75 -5.88
N PHE A 253 -4.98 9.47 -5.49
CA PHE A 253 -4.22 9.14 -4.29
C PHE A 253 -4.14 10.35 -3.38
N VAL A 254 -4.04 10.09 -2.08
CA VAL A 254 -4.03 11.11 -1.04
C VAL A 254 -2.74 11.06 -0.26
N ARG A 255 -2.21 12.24 0.05
CA ARG A 255 -1.22 12.45 1.09
C ARG A 255 -1.92 13.13 2.26
N SER A 256 -1.93 12.47 3.41
CA SER A 256 -2.47 13.00 4.65
C SER A 256 -1.33 13.44 5.56
N GLU A 257 -1.44 14.66 6.09
CA GLU A 257 -0.50 15.25 7.04
C GLU A 257 -1.26 15.62 8.31
N ALA A 258 -0.71 15.29 9.47
CA ALA A 258 -1.22 15.70 10.78
C ALA A 258 -0.07 16.25 11.62
N ASP A 259 -0.13 17.51 12.03
CA ASP A 259 1.02 18.17 12.68
C ASP A 259 1.22 17.75 14.15
N GLY A 260 0.29 16.99 14.71
CA GLY A 260 0.27 16.55 16.11
C GLY A 260 -0.22 17.62 17.09
N SER A 261 -0.82 18.69 16.58
CA SER A 261 -1.47 19.80 17.30
C SER A 261 -2.90 19.99 16.77
N GLY A 262 -3.58 18.88 16.48
CA GLY A 262 -4.96 18.85 16.00
C GLY A 262 -5.18 19.46 14.60
N ASN A 263 -4.13 19.84 13.85
CA ASN A 263 -4.27 20.32 12.48
C ASN A 263 -3.98 19.19 11.49
N GLU A 264 -4.86 19.05 10.51
CA GLU A 264 -4.80 17.98 9.51
C GLU A 264 -4.94 18.56 8.10
N SER A 265 -4.24 17.96 7.14
CA SER A 265 -4.29 18.34 5.74
C SER A 265 -4.25 17.12 4.84
N ASP A 266 -5.27 16.97 3.99
CA ASP A 266 -5.29 16.00 2.91
C ASP A 266 -5.05 16.68 1.57
N ARG A 267 -4.10 16.16 0.79
CA ARG A 267 -3.87 16.56 -0.59
C ARG A 267 -4.18 15.41 -1.53
N TYR A 268 -5.17 15.60 -2.40
CA TYR A 268 -5.65 14.61 -3.36
C TYR A 268 -5.05 14.88 -4.73
N TYR A 269 -4.51 13.83 -5.35
CA TYR A 269 -3.84 13.88 -6.63
C TYR A 269 -4.49 12.94 -7.62
N LYS A 270 -4.46 13.31 -8.89
CA LYS A 270 -4.91 12.48 -10.00
C LYS A 270 -3.77 12.17 -10.96
N TRP A 271 -3.64 10.91 -11.35
CA TRP A 271 -2.69 10.49 -12.37
C TRP A 271 -3.21 10.82 -13.77
N LEU A 272 -2.38 11.44 -14.60
CA LEU A 272 -2.69 11.76 -15.98
C LEU A 272 -1.38 11.94 -16.78
N ASN A 273 -1.31 11.36 -17.98
CA ASN A 273 -0.17 11.51 -18.90
C ASN A 273 1.21 11.23 -18.25
N ASN A 274 1.31 10.11 -17.51
CA ASN A 274 2.53 9.69 -16.79
C ASN A 274 3.04 10.71 -15.76
N ASN A 275 2.14 11.54 -15.23
CA ASN A 275 2.42 12.48 -14.15
C ASN A 275 1.21 12.54 -13.22
N PHE A 276 1.33 13.25 -12.11
CA PHE A 276 0.22 13.47 -11.19
C PHE A 276 0.03 14.95 -10.88
N TYR A 277 -1.22 15.31 -10.59
CA TYR A 277 -1.65 16.68 -10.41
C TYR A 277 -2.51 16.81 -9.17
N LEU A 278 -2.24 17.82 -8.34
CA LEU A 278 -3.11 18.18 -7.23
C LEU A 278 -4.48 18.59 -7.78
N ILE A 279 -5.54 17.99 -7.27
CA ILE A 279 -6.93 18.28 -7.67
C ILE A 279 -7.77 18.84 -6.52
N ARG A 280 -7.42 18.52 -5.28
CA ARG A 280 -8.12 18.99 -4.08
C ARG A 280 -7.18 19.03 -2.88
N GLU A 281 -7.31 20.05 -2.06
CA GLU A 281 -6.71 20.13 -0.72
C GLU A 281 -7.82 20.35 0.30
N VAL A 282 -7.77 19.64 1.42
CA VAL A 282 -8.71 19.74 2.54
C VAL A 282 -7.90 19.98 3.79
N LYS A 283 -8.25 21.01 4.57
CA LYS A 283 -7.55 21.38 5.81
C LYS A 283 -8.53 21.54 6.96
N SER A 284 -8.21 20.98 8.11
CA SER A 284 -8.89 21.20 9.38
C SER A 284 -7.87 21.69 10.42
N PHE A 285 -8.33 22.53 11.34
CA PHE A 285 -7.49 23.10 12.38
C PHE A 285 -8.16 22.90 13.73
N GLU A 286 -7.37 22.68 14.79
CA GLU A 286 -7.89 22.43 16.15
C GLU A 286 -8.79 23.56 16.63
N ASP A 287 -8.37 24.81 16.38
CA ASP A 287 -9.07 26.03 16.80
C ASP A 287 -10.21 26.46 15.86
N SER A 288 -10.53 25.66 14.84
CA SER A 288 -11.57 25.97 13.84
C SER A 288 -12.58 24.85 13.74
N ASN A 289 -13.86 25.18 13.93
CA ASN A 289 -14.96 24.27 13.64
C ASN A 289 -15.25 24.11 12.14
N LYS A 290 -14.52 24.83 11.28
CA LYS A 290 -14.66 24.78 9.82
C LYS A 290 -13.55 23.97 9.18
N THR A 291 -13.91 23.26 8.12
CA THR A 291 -12.98 22.60 7.20
C THR A 291 -12.81 23.46 5.94
N PHE A 292 -11.57 23.69 5.55
CA PHE A 292 -11.19 24.51 4.40
C PHE A 292 -10.93 23.62 3.20
N TYR A 293 -11.42 24.02 2.04
CA TYR A 293 -11.30 23.29 0.79
C TYR A 293 -10.70 24.18 -0.29
N THR A 294 -9.72 23.65 -1.02
CA THR A 294 -9.19 24.24 -2.24
C THR A 294 -9.31 23.25 -3.38
N GLU A 295 -9.95 23.63 -4.48
CA GLU A 295 -10.11 22.80 -5.67
C GLU A 295 -9.24 23.31 -6.82
N TYR A 296 -8.68 22.37 -7.57
CA TYR A 296 -7.80 22.63 -8.69
C TYR A 296 -8.31 21.93 -9.95
N GLN A 297 -8.16 22.60 -11.09
CA GLN A 297 -8.38 22.01 -12.41
C GLN A 297 -7.04 21.81 -13.11
N ILE A 298 -6.88 20.69 -13.81
CA ILE A 298 -5.70 20.44 -14.63
C ILE A 298 -5.84 21.22 -15.94
N ARG A 299 -4.99 22.22 -16.17
CA ARG A 299 -4.92 23.01 -17.42
C ARG A 299 -3.47 23.08 -17.88
N ASN A 300 -3.21 22.77 -19.15
CA ASN A 300 -1.87 22.80 -19.74
C ASN A 300 -0.83 22.07 -18.89
N ASN A 301 -1.15 20.85 -18.43
CA ASN A 301 -0.29 20.03 -17.57
C ASN A 301 0.13 20.72 -16.26
N LYS A 302 -0.77 21.52 -15.67
CA LYS A 302 -0.57 22.17 -14.36
C LYS A 302 -1.88 22.14 -13.56
N SER A 303 -1.76 22.03 -12.24
CA SER A 303 -2.87 22.27 -11.31
C SER A 303 -3.12 23.77 -11.20
N VAL A 304 -4.29 24.23 -11.65
CA VAL A 304 -4.72 25.63 -11.58
C VAL A 304 -5.84 25.72 -10.55
N LYS A 305 -5.64 26.52 -9.51
CA LYS A 305 -6.67 26.76 -8.49
C LYS A 305 -7.91 27.36 -9.12
N ILE A 306 -9.08 26.79 -8.82
CA ILE A 306 -10.38 27.25 -9.35
C ILE A 306 -11.34 27.71 -8.27
N LYS A 307 -11.20 27.22 -7.04
CA LYS A 307 -12.15 27.51 -5.97
C LYS A 307 -11.51 27.33 -4.60
N GLU A 308 -11.89 28.20 -3.66
CA GLU A 308 -11.63 28.07 -2.23
C GLU A 308 -12.92 28.31 -1.47
N TYR A 309 -13.21 27.47 -0.47
CA TYR A 309 -14.41 27.60 0.35
C TYR A 309 -14.23 26.90 1.70
N GLN A 310 -15.17 27.14 2.63
CA GLN A 310 -15.24 26.49 3.94
C GLN A 310 -16.56 25.73 4.08
N LYS A 311 -16.55 24.62 4.82
CA LYS A 311 -17.76 23.96 5.32
C LYS A 311 -17.69 23.82 6.82
#